data_AF-A0A1T3BLC7-F1
#
_entry.id   AF-A0A1T3BLC7-F1
#
_cell.length_a   1.000
_cell.length_b   1.000
_cell.length_c   1.000
_cell.angle_alpha   90.00
_cell.angle_beta   90.00
_cell.angle_gamma   90.00
#
_symmetry.space_group_name_H-M   'P 1'
#
loop_
_entity.id
_entity.type
_entity.pdbx_description
1 polymer ?
#
loop_
_entity_poly.entity_id
_entity_poly.type
_entity_poly.pdbx_seq_one_letter_code
_entity_poly.pdbx_strand_id
1 'polypeptide(L)'
;MSTKMPWIRFYLDDWTSGTGGMTPEQRGIYIMLLIRMYDKKSPVKEDFKTLARICNCTQKKFTTVVDYLIKNDKLIQTDEGLWNLRVEEELKDFTDKQEHISQVRSEAGKKGVQAKMLKKQFANDFVEANDKQNDFLLQANDKQNQAIQNQNQIYKKTNTIVLSKKKMLQKI
;
A
#
# COMPACT_ATOMS: atom_id res chain seq x y z
N MET A 1 5.46 -13.59 4.21
CA MET A 1 4.64 -13.33 5.42
C MET A 1 3.86 -14.59 5.73
N SER A 2 3.68 -14.94 7.00
CA SER A 2 2.88 -16.12 7.38
C SER A 2 1.46 -15.97 6.83
N THR A 3 1.03 -16.94 6.02
CA THR A 3 -0.32 -17.02 5.44
C THR A 3 -1.36 -17.57 6.43
N LYS A 4 -0.93 -17.94 7.63
CA LYS A 4 -1.81 -18.46 8.68
C LYS A 4 -2.41 -17.33 9.51
N MET A 5 -3.71 -17.41 9.76
CA MET A 5 -4.44 -16.43 10.57
C MET A 5 -3.96 -16.58 12.02
N PRO A 6 -3.34 -15.55 12.65
CA PRO A 6 -2.74 -15.70 13.97
C PRO A 6 -3.76 -15.68 15.11
N TRP A 7 -5.01 -15.29 14.86
CA TRP A 7 -6.09 -15.19 15.83
C TRP A 7 -7.44 -15.33 15.12
N ILE A 8 -8.43 -15.87 15.82
CA ILE A 8 -9.83 -15.92 15.37
C ILE A 8 -10.65 -14.89 16.14
N ARG A 9 -11.67 -14.31 15.49
CA ARG A 9 -12.64 -13.47 16.21
C ARG A 9 -13.54 -14.37 17.03
N PHE A 10 -13.54 -14.19 18.35
CA PHE A 10 -14.39 -14.94 19.25
C PHE A 10 -15.40 -14.00 19.90
N TYR A 11 -16.64 -14.04 19.41
CA TYR A 11 -17.72 -13.22 19.94
C TYR A 11 -18.38 -13.94 21.11
N LEU A 12 -18.22 -13.38 22.31
CA LEU A 12 -18.70 -13.98 23.56
C LEU A 12 -20.22 -14.16 23.57
N ASP A 13 -20.96 -13.17 23.04
CA ASP A 13 -22.42 -13.21 22.98
C ASP A 13 -22.92 -14.30 22.03
N ASP A 14 -22.27 -14.44 20.87
CA ASP A 14 -22.61 -15.50 19.91
C ASP A 14 -22.29 -16.89 20.44
N TRP A 15 -21.18 -17.01 21.18
CA TRP A 15 -20.81 -18.27 21.83
C TRP A 15 -21.82 -18.65 22.91
N THR A 16 -22.14 -17.71 23.81
CA THR A 16 -23.03 -17.96 24.95
C THR A 16 -24.47 -18.23 24.50
N SER A 17 -24.99 -17.43 23.57
CA SER A 17 -26.33 -17.64 22.99
C SER A 17 -26.39 -18.91 22.13
N GLY A 18 -25.38 -19.14 21.29
CA GLY A 18 -25.31 -20.27 20.37
C GLY A 18 -25.09 -21.62 21.04
N THR A 19 -24.55 -21.64 22.27
CA THR A 19 -24.25 -22.87 23.03
C THR A 19 -24.99 -23.00 24.35
N GLY A 20 -25.92 -22.10 24.66
CA GLY A 20 -26.62 -22.01 25.95
C GLY A 20 -27.23 -23.33 26.45
N GLY A 21 -27.83 -24.13 25.55
CA GLY A 21 -28.44 -25.43 25.88
C GLY A 21 -27.54 -26.65 25.72
N MET A 22 -26.26 -26.47 25.38
CA MET A 22 -25.33 -27.57 25.16
C MET A 22 -24.69 -28.07 26.46
N THR A 23 -24.43 -29.38 26.55
CA THR A 23 -23.63 -29.95 27.64
C THR A 23 -22.15 -29.50 27.52
N PRO A 24 -21.36 -29.56 28.61
CA PRO A 24 -19.92 -29.27 28.53
C PRO A 24 -19.20 -30.08 27.47
N GLU A 25 -19.57 -31.36 27.29
CA GLU A 25 -19.01 -32.23 26.26
C GLU A 25 -19.36 -31.77 24.85
N GLN A 26 -20.63 -31.41 24.60
CA GLN A 26 -21.07 -30.88 23.31
C GLN A 26 -20.31 -29.59 22.97
N ARG A 27 -20.19 -28.68 23.94
CA ARG A 27 -19.43 -27.43 23.79
C ARG A 27 -17.95 -27.71 23.49
N GLY A 28 -17.34 -28.64 24.22
CA GLY A 28 -15.93 -29.01 24.07
C GLY A 28 -15.63 -29.62 22.70
N ILE A 29 -16.47 -30.53 22.22
CA ILE A 29 -16.32 -31.11 20.88
C ILE A 29 -16.56 -30.05 19.81
N TYR A 30 -17.59 -29.22 19.96
CA TYR A 30 -17.91 -28.18 18.99
C TYR A 30 -16.77 -27.17 18.82
N ILE A 31 -16.23 -26.61 19.92
CA ILE A 31 -15.12 -25.65 19.82
C ILE A 31 -13.86 -26.29 19.23
N MET A 32 -13.57 -27.55 19.53
CA MET A 32 -12.42 -28.26 18.98
C MET A 32 -12.54 -28.44 17.45
N LEU A 33 -13.75 -28.76 16.98
CA LEU A 33 -14.04 -28.83 15.54
C LEU A 33 -13.90 -27.47 14.87
N LEU A 34 -14.44 -26.40 15.46
CA LEU A 34 -14.28 -25.03 14.95
C LEU A 34 -12.81 -24.63 14.85
N ILE A 35 -12.02 -24.86 15.90
CA ILE A 35 -10.56 -24.56 15.88
C ILE A 35 -9.88 -25.28 14.71
N ARG A 36 -10.22 -26.56 14.48
CA ARG A 36 -9.66 -27.33 13.38
C ARG A 36 -10.06 -26.79 12.01
N MET A 37 -11.32 -26.37 11.86
CA MET A 37 -11.83 -25.72 10.66
C MET A 37 -11.11 -24.40 10.36
N TYR A 38 -10.89 -23.55 11.38
CA TYR A 38 -10.12 -22.31 11.22
C TYR A 38 -8.64 -22.55 10.90
N ASP A 39 -7.98 -23.52 11.56
CA ASP A 39 -6.56 -23.83 11.31
C ASP A 39 -6.35 -24.37 9.89
N LYS A 40 -7.23 -25.28 9.45
CA LYS A 40 -7.17 -25.87 8.10
C LYS A 40 -7.75 -24.97 7.01
N LYS A 41 -8.59 -24.01 7.37
CA LYS A 41 -9.38 -23.19 6.45
C LYS A 41 -10.16 -24.02 5.42
N SER A 42 -10.63 -25.20 5.83
CA SER A 42 -11.32 -26.15 4.96
C SER A 42 -12.14 -27.15 5.78
N PRO A 43 -13.17 -27.75 5.15
CA PRO A 43 -13.92 -28.85 5.73
C PRO A 43 -13.03 -29.96 6.31
N VAL A 44 -13.47 -30.51 7.44
CA VAL A 44 -12.74 -31.52 8.20
C VAL A 44 -13.06 -32.90 7.62
N LYS A 45 -12.10 -33.41 6.84
CA LYS A 45 -12.17 -34.68 6.08
C LYS A 45 -11.83 -35.92 6.89
N GLU A 46 -11.24 -35.76 8.07
CA GLU A 46 -10.81 -36.90 8.86
C GLU A 46 -11.99 -37.80 9.26
N ASP A 47 -11.71 -39.09 9.35
CA ASP A 47 -12.67 -40.07 9.81
C ASP A 47 -13.08 -39.83 11.27
N PHE A 48 -14.29 -40.27 11.63
CA PHE A 48 -14.87 -40.02 12.94
C PHE A 48 -14.05 -40.64 14.08
N LYS A 49 -13.28 -41.71 13.84
CA LYS A 49 -12.43 -42.32 14.88
C LYS A 49 -11.24 -41.42 15.18
N THR A 50 -10.65 -40.82 14.15
CA THR A 50 -9.58 -39.82 14.31
C THR A 50 -10.10 -38.55 14.99
N LEU A 51 -11.25 -38.03 14.57
CA LEU A 51 -11.83 -36.84 15.18
C LEU A 51 -12.24 -37.05 16.64
N ALA A 52 -12.78 -38.22 16.98
CA ALA A 52 -13.11 -38.56 18.36
C ALA A 52 -11.88 -38.53 19.27
N ARG A 53 -10.74 -39.05 18.79
CA ARG A 53 -9.45 -38.98 19.52
C ARG A 53 -8.98 -37.55 19.71
N ILE A 54 -9.05 -36.71 18.67
CA ILE A 54 -8.70 -35.28 18.75
C ILE A 54 -9.58 -34.57 19.78
N CYS A 55 -10.86 -34.92 19.85
CA CYS A 55 -11.79 -34.37 20.82
C CYS A 55 -11.77 -35.09 22.18
N ASN A 56 -10.79 -35.97 22.43
CA ASN A 56 -10.63 -36.73 23.67
C ASN A 56 -11.89 -37.48 24.13
N CYS A 57 -12.62 -38.09 23.20
CA CYS A 57 -13.84 -38.83 23.50
C CYS A 57 -13.92 -40.16 22.72
N THR A 58 -14.84 -41.03 23.13
CA THR A 58 -15.13 -42.26 22.39
C THR A 58 -15.83 -41.94 21.06
N GLN A 59 -15.60 -42.73 20.02
CA GLN A 59 -16.25 -42.54 18.72
C GLN A 59 -17.79 -42.49 18.82
N LYS A 60 -18.41 -43.34 19.64
CA LYS A 60 -19.87 -43.33 19.86
C LYS A 60 -20.37 -41.97 20.38
N LYS A 61 -19.68 -41.41 21.37
CA LYS A 61 -19.99 -40.08 21.92
C LYS A 61 -19.79 -38.99 20.86
N PHE A 62 -18.68 -39.05 20.14
CA PHE A 62 -18.39 -38.10 19.06
C PHE A 62 -19.51 -38.09 18.01
N THR A 63 -19.89 -39.26 17.49
CA THR A 63 -20.99 -39.38 16.52
C THR A 63 -22.29 -38.77 17.05
N THR A 64 -22.67 -39.12 18.29
CA THR A 64 -23.91 -38.59 18.92
C THR A 64 -23.89 -37.05 19.00
N VAL A 65 -22.73 -36.47 19.31
CA VAL A 65 -22.58 -35.01 19.40
C VAL A 65 -22.57 -34.36 18.01
N VAL A 66 -21.91 -34.96 17.03
CA VAL A 66 -21.94 -34.46 15.64
C VAL A 66 -23.36 -34.47 15.09
N ASP A 67 -24.12 -35.55 15.30
CA ASP A 67 -25.53 -35.64 14.90
C ASP A 67 -26.37 -34.53 15.55
N TYR A 68 -26.15 -34.27 16.84
CA TYR A 68 -26.77 -33.14 17.54
C TYR A 68 -26.39 -31.80 16.92
N LEU A 69 -25.10 -31.57 16.62
CA LEU A 69 -24.63 -30.31 16.04
C LEU A 69 -25.20 -30.08 14.63
N ILE A 70 -25.29 -31.13 13.81
CA ILE A 70 -25.92 -31.05 12.48
C ILE A 70 -27.41 -30.76 12.62
N LYS A 71 -28.12 -31.46 13.52
CA LYS A 71 -29.55 -31.26 13.75
C LYS A 71 -29.91 -29.85 14.24
N ASN A 72 -28.96 -29.15 14.87
CA ASN A 72 -29.14 -27.79 15.38
C ASN A 72 -28.44 -26.73 14.51
N ASP A 73 -28.19 -27.04 13.23
CA ASP A 73 -27.60 -26.15 12.23
C ASP A 73 -26.26 -25.54 12.64
N LYS A 74 -25.51 -26.22 13.52
CA LYS A 74 -24.17 -25.81 13.95
C LYS A 74 -23.10 -26.36 13.04
N LEU A 75 -23.36 -27.48 12.38
CA LEU A 75 -22.46 -28.11 11.42
C LEU A 75 -23.26 -28.58 10.21
N ILE A 76 -22.58 -28.67 9.08
CA ILE A 76 -23.08 -29.34 7.89
C ILE A 76 -22.12 -30.46 7.50
N GLN A 77 -22.69 -31.54 6.93
CA GLN A 77 -21.91 -32.56 6.27
C GLN A 77 -21.84 -32.20 4.79
N THR A 78 -20.62 -32.00 4.29
CA THR A 78 -20.33 -31.80 2.86
C THR A 78 -19.65 -33.04 2.30
N ASP A 79 -19.54 -33.11 0.97
CA ASP A 79 -18.73 -34.14 0.28
C ASP A 79 -17.25 -34.08 0.72
N GLU A 80 -16.81 -32.88 1.12
CA GLU A 80 -15.45 -32.60 1.58
C GLU A 80 -15.32 -32.71 3.11
N GLY A 81 -16.33 -33.20 3.84
CA GLY A 81 -16.28 -33.41 5.29
C GLY A 81 -17.16 -32.47 6.12
N LEU A 82 -16.91 -32.44 7.43
CA LEU A 82 -17.68 -31.61 8.37
C LEU A 82 -17.29 -30.14 8.26
N TRP A 83 -18.28 -29.26 8.24
CA TRP A 83 -18.04 -27.83 8.06
C TRP A 83 -19.00 -26.95 8.87
N ASN A 84 -18.60 -25.70 9.10
CA ASN A 84 -19.41 -24.67 9.72
C ASN A 84 -19.50 -23.46 8.80
N LEU A 85 -20.72 -23.07 8.43
CA LEU A 85 -20.96 -21.98 7.48
C LEU A 85 -20.45 -20.63 7.98
N ARG A 86 -20.52 -20.38 9.30
CA ARG A 86 -19.99 -19.15 9.86
C ARG A 86 -18.46 -19.08 9.75
N VAL A 87 -17.75 -20.20 9.91
CA VAL A 87 -16.30 -20.26 9.66
C VAL A 87 -15.99 -19.87 8.21
N GLU A 88 -16.78 -20.35 7.25
CA GLU A 88 -16.63 -19.99 5.83
C GLU A 88 -16.77 -18.48 5.59
N GLU A 89 -17.87 -17.90 6.10
CA GLU A 89 -18.15 -16.46 5.97
C GLU A 89 -17.02 -15.61 6.58
N GLU A 90 -16.54 -15.99 7.76
CA GLU A 90 -15.47 -15.26 8.44
C GLU A 90 -14.11 -15.40 7.72
N LEU A 91 -13.81 -16.58 7.15
CA LEU A 91 -12.61 -16.78 6.34
C LEU A 91 -12.65 -15.98 5.03
N LYS A 92 -13.83 -15.89 4.42
CA LYS A 92 -14.04 -15.07 3.22
C LYS A 92 -13.87 -13.58 3.54
N ASP A 93 -14.55 -13.06 4.56
CA ASP A 93 -14.41 -11.66 5.03
C ASP A 93 -12.95 -11.30 5.32
N PHE A 94 -12.21 -12.21 5.96
CA PHE A 94 -10.80 -12.00 6.23
C PHE A 94 -9.96 -11.91 4.96
N THR A 95 -10.22 -12.79 3.98
CA THR A 95 -9.48 -12.82 2.72
C THR A 95 -9.75 -11.57 1.90
N ASP A 96 -11.02 -11.17 1.77
CA ASP A 96 -11.44 -9.97 1.05
C ASP A 96 -10.80 -8.70 1.65
N LYS A 97 -10.79 -8.60 2.99
CA LYS A 97 -10.15 -7.48 3.70
C LYS A 97 -8.64 -7.45 3.52
N GLN A 98 -7.98 -8.62 3.58
CA GLN A 98 -6.55 -8.73 3.33
C GLN A 98 -6.18 -8.27 1.92
N GLU A 99 -6.94 -8.71 0.92
CA GLU A 99 -6.73 -8.33 -0.46
C GLU A 99 -6.90 -6.82 -0.65
N HIS A 100 -8.00 -6.25 -0.14
CA HIS A 100 -8.26 -4.82 -0.20
C HIS A 100 -7.12 -4.00 0.45
N ILE A 101 -6.68 -4.38 1.66
CA ILE A 101 -5.56 -3.71 2.34
C ILE A 101 -4.27 -3.81 1.52
N SER A 102 -4.00 -4.96 0.90
CA SER A 102 -2.84 -5.16 0.03
C SER A 102 -2.88 -4.23 -1.19
N GLN A 103 -4.03 -4.13 -1.85
CA GLN A 103 -4.24 -3.25 -3.00
C GLN A 103 -4.03 -1.78 -2.62
N VAL A 104 -4.68 -1.30 -1.56
CA VAL A 104 -4.53 0.08 -1.06
C VAL A 104 -3.07 0.40 -0.72
N ARG A 105 -2.35 -0.52 -0.07
CA ARG A 105 -0.92 -0.35 0.24
C ARG A 105 -0.06 -0.29 -1.01
N SER A 106 -0.34 -1.13 -2.00
CA SER A 106 0.37 -1.15 -3.28
C SER A 106 0.18 0.18 -4.03
N GLU A 107 -1.04 0.67 -4.10
CA GLU A 107 -1.36 1.97 -4.73
C GLU A 107 -0.70 3.14 -4.00
N ALA A 108 -0.77 3.16 -2.66
CA ALA A 108 -0.09 4.16 -1.85
C ALA A 108 1.43 4.15 -2.09
N GLY A 109 2.02 2.95 -2.22
CA GLY A 109 3.42 2.78 -2.59
C GLY A 109 3.74 3.39 -3.95
N LYS A 110 2.94 3.10 -4.98
CA LYS A 110 3.09 3.68 -6.33
C LYS A 110 2.97 5.20 -6.31
N LYS A 111 1.96 5.75 -5.64
CA LYS A 111 1.76 7.21 -5.48
C LYS A 111 2.95 7.86 -4.77
N GLY A 112 3.49 7.21 -3.74
CA GLY A 112 4.68 7.68 -3.04
C GLY A 112 5.92 7.76 -3.93
N VAL A 113 6.12 6.75 -4.79
CA VAL A 113 7.22 6.76 -5.78
C VAL A 113 7.01 7.86 -6.82
N GLN A 114 5.79 8.01 -7.36
CA GLN A 114 5.46 9.08 -8.31
C GLN A 114 5.70 10.47 -7.72
N ALA A 115 5.25 10.72 -6.47
CA ALA A 115 5.48 11.98 -5.80
C ALA A 115 6.97 12.30 -5.61
N LYS A 116 7.81 11.29 -5.34
CA LYS A 116 9.27 11.46 -5.29
C LYS A 116 9.86 11.80 -6.66
N MET A 117 9.43 11.12 -7.72
CA MET A 117 9.89 11.40 -9.08
C MET A 117 9.50 12.81 -9.52
N LEU A 118 8.26 13.23 -9.28
CA LEU A 118 7.78 14.58 -9.58
C LEU A 118 8.60 15.63 -8.84
N LYS A 119 8.84 15.47 -7.53
CA LYS A 119 9.70 16.40 -6.77
C LYS A 119 11.11 16.52 -7.36
N LYS A 120 11.70 15.39 -7.78
CA LYS A 120 13.02 15.38 -8.43
C LYS A 120 12.98 16.09 -9.78
N GLN A 121 11.92 15.86 -10.58
CA GLN A 121 11.72 16.54 -11.85
C GLN A 121 11.58 18.05 -11.65
N PHE A 122 10.71 18.51 -10.75
CA PHE A 122 10.58 19.94 -10.42
C PHE A 122 11.89 20.57 -9.97
N ALA A 123 12.70 19.86 -9.17
CA ALA A 123 14.01 20.35 -8.75
C ALA A 123 14.97 20.49 -9.94
N ASN A 124 14.99 19.52 -10.84
CA ASN A 124 15.82 19.58 -12.05
C ASN A 124 15.36 20.70 -12.99
N ASP A 125 14.05 20.81 -13.23
CA ASP A 125 13.46 21.83 -14.10
C ASP A 125 13.76 23.24 -13.57
N PHE A 126 13.74 23.43 -12.24
CA PHE A 126 14.10 24.69 -11.60
C PHE A 126 15.57 25.05 -11.81
N VAL A 127 16.48 24.09 -11.64
CA VAL A 127 17.93 24.30 -11.89
C VAL A 127 18.16 24.66 -13.35
N GLU A 128 17.57 23.91 -14.29
CA GLU A 128 17.71 24.16 -15.72
C GLU A 128 17.17 25.53 -16.14
N ALA A 129 16.02 25.95 -15.59
CA ALA A 129 15.47 27.27 -15.86
C ALA A 129 16.38 28.41 -15.34
N ASN A 130 16.95 28.23 -14.15
CA ASN A 130 17.85 29.21 -13.55
C ASN A 130 19.16 29.33 -14.34
N ASP A 131 19.74 28.20 -14.76
CA ASP A 131 20.95 28.18 -15.58
C ASP A 131 20.74 28.90 -16.92
N LYS A 132 19.63 28.63 -17.61
CA LYS A 132 19.26 29.33 -18.85
C LYS A 132 19.09 30.84 -18.65
N GLN A 133 18.48 31.25 -17.53
CA GLN A 133 18.32 32.66 -17.22
C GLN A 133 19.67 33.34 -16.98
N ASN A 134 20.58 32.69 -16.25
CA ASN A 134 21.92 33.20 -16.01
C ASN A 134 22.72 33.33 -17.31
N ASP A 135 22.67 32.33 -18.19
CA ASP A 135 23.31 32.38 -19.50
C ASP A 135 22.78 33.52 -20.36
N PHE A 136 21.47 33.74 -20.35
CA PHE A 136 20.85 34.86 -21.06
C PHE A 136 21.32 36.22 -20.52
N LEU A 137 21.39 36.37 -19.19
CA LEU A 137 21.88 37.59 -18.55
C LEU A 137 23.37 37.86 -18.84
N LEU A 138 24.20 36.81 -18.84
CA LEU A 138 25.62 36.91 -19.22
C LEU A 138 25.77 37.40 -20.67
N GLN A 139 25.04 36.78 -21.61
CA GLN A 139 25.06 37.18 -23.01
C GLN A 139 24.56 38.61 -23.23
N ALA A 140 23.54 39.05 -22.48
CA ALA A 140 23.04 40.42 -22.56
C ALA A 140 24.06 41.44 -22.04
N ASN A 141 24.71 41.15 -20.90
CA ASN A 141 25.76 41.98 -20.34
C ASN A 141 26.97 42.09 -21.28
N ASP A 142 27.39 40.99 -21.90
CA ASP A 142 28.50 40.99 -22.86
C ASP A 142 28.21 41.87 -24.08
N LYS A 143 26.99 41.75 -24.65
CA LYS A 143 26.56 42.62 -25.76
C LYS A 143 26.54 44.09 -25.36
N GLN A 144 26.04 44.40 -24.16
CA GLN A 144 26.02 45.78 -23.65
C GLN A 144 27.44 46.32 -23.45
N ASN A 145 28.34 45.54 -22.87
CA ASN A 145 29.73 45.92 -22.67
C ASN A 145 30.45 46.16 -24.00
N GLN A 146 30.23 45.31 -25.01
CA GLN A 146 30.75 45.53 -26.37
C GLN A 146 30.20 46.82 -26.99
N ALA A 147 28.90 47.10 -26.83
CA ALA A 147 28.29 48.33 -27.33
C ALA A 147 28.91 49.59 -26.67
N ILE A 148 29.11 49.56 -25.35
CA ILE A 148 29.76 50.65 -24.60
C ILE A 148 31.20 50.85 -25.07
N GLN A 149 31.97 49.77 -25.25
CA GLN A 149 33.34 49.84 -25.77
C GLN A 149 33.37 50.48 -27.16
N ASN A 150 32.47 50.06 -28.05
CA ASN A 150 32.35 50.62 -29.39
C ASN A 150 32.00 52.12 -29.36
N GLN A 151 31.04 52.53 -28.53
CA GLN A 151 30.70 53.94 -28.34
C GLN A 151 31.89 54.77 -27.83
N ASN A 152 32.63 54.26 -26.83
CA ASN A 152 33.82 54.91 -26.30
C ASN A 152 34.92 55.06 -27.36
N GLN A 153 35.11 54.06 -28.23
CA GLN A 153 36.04 54.16 -29.35
C GLN A 153 35.61 55.22 -30.37
N ILE A 154 34.32 55.28 -30.71
CA ILE A 154 33.77 56.32 -31.60
C ILE A 154 34.01 57.70 -30.99
N TYR A 155 33.71 57.89 -29.70
CA TYR A 155 33.90 59.17 -29.01
C TYR A 155 35.36 59.64 -29.04
N LYS A 156 36.31 58.74 -28.77
CA LYS A 156 37.76 59.05 -28.85
C LYS A 156 38.18 59.46 -30.25
N LYS A 157 37.74 58.73 -31.28
CA LYS A 157 38.02 59.06 -32.70
C LYS A 157 37.47 60.43 -33.08
N THR A 158 36.20 60.70 -32.76
CA THR A 158 35.54 61.99 -33.05
C THR A 158 36.23 63.15 -32.36
N ASN A 159 36.57 63.02 -31.07
CA ASN A 159 37.27 64.08 -30.32
C ASN A 159 38.66 64.39 -30.93
N THR A 160 39.37 63.35 -31.38
CA THR A 160 40.67 63.51 -32.08
C THR A 160 40.52 64.29 -33.38
N ILE A 161 39.48 64.00 -34.17
CA ILE A 161 39.16 64.71 -35.42
C ILE A 161 38.78 66.18 -35.15
N VAL A 162 38.00 66.45 -34.10
CA VAL A 162 37.62 67.82 -33.73
C VAL A 162 38.85 68.63 -33.31
N LEU A 163 39.72 68.06 -32.49
CA LEU A 163 40.97 68.71 -32.05
C LEU A 163 41.92 69.00 -33.21
N SER A 164 42.07 68.08 -34.16
CA SER A 164 42.92 68.30 -35.34
C SER A 164 42.37 69.42 -36.23
N LYS A 165 41.05 69.47 -36.46
CA LYS A 165 40.39 70.57 -37.19
C LYS A 165 40.58 71.92 -36.48
N LYS A 166 40.41 71.98 -35.15
CA LYS A 166 40.62 73.21 -34.37
C LYS A 166 42.05 73.73 -34.47
N LYS A 167 43.05 72.83 -34.43
CA LYS A 167 44.47 73.19 -34.63
C LYS A 167 44.76 73.73 -36.02
N MET A 168 44.09 73.24 -37.07
CA MET A 168 44.27 73.77 -38.43
C MET A 168 43.68 75.18 -38.58
N LEU A 169 42.53 75.44 -37.95
CA LEU A 169 41.88 76.75 -38.00
C LEU A 169 42.63 77.85 -37.22
N GLN A 170 43.46 77.49 -36.23
CA GLN A 170 44.28 78.44 -35.48
C GLN A 170 45.61 78.81 -36.16
N LYS A 171 45.94 78.18 -37.30
CA LYS A 171 47.19 78.42 -38.06
C LYS A 171 47.00 79.30 -39.30
N ILE A 172 45.83 79.91 -39.45
CA ILE A 172 45.47 80.91 -40.47
C ILE A 172 45.28 82.23 -39.75
#